data_AF-A0A812JD56-F1
#
_entry.id   AF-A0A812JD56-F1
#
_cell.length_a   1.000
_cell.length_b   1.000
_cell.length_c   1.000
_cell.angle_alpha   90.00
_cell.angle_beta   90.00
_cell.angle_gamma   90.00
#
_symmetry.space_group_name_H-M   'P 1'
#
loop_
_entity.id
_entity.type
_entity.pdbx_description
1 polymer ?
#
loop_
_entity_poly.entity_id
_entity_poly.type
_entity_poly.pdbx_seq_one_letter_code
_entity_poly.pdbx_strand_id
1 'polypeptide(L)'
;MLQNPDTLLSVLELNQDELITSRWRRFAFQAMRMLARASPALVIYGGTISLLVCAICQYRWGVLLALTLFTFYMLHLCVTFLIFAAVGLMRVFHASKEDWAARAAALQPASNADDEEDITTRDVLHVVMLPTFCTPLTVLEHTLTSLAQYSQAKGQLAVCLAFEEREEEAQEKEKSLRQMFADTFFFIHATYHPSNLPNHLPGKSSNECWAFQQLCRELEEVYQIMPEDPRVVITVIDDDSDMHSKYFEALTHHFVAAGPSRRQMTQGQRKSVLRRGLNH
;
A
#
# COMPACT_ATOMS: atom_id res chain seq x y z
N MET A 1 -24.10 10.98 4.74
CA MET A 1 -23.60 12.36 4.90
C MET A 1 -22.31 12.48 4.09
N LEU A 2 -22.31 13.38 3.11
CA LEU A 2 -21.23 13.57 2.14
C LEU A 2 -19.97 14.07 2.86
N GLN A 3 -18.86 13.34 2.73
CA GLN A 3 -17.54 13.77 3.23
C GLN A 3 -17.11 15.03 2.47
N ASN A 4 -16.97 16.12 3.22
CA ASN A 4 -16.56 17.42 2.71
C ASN A 4 -15.07 17.37 2.33
N PRO A 5 -14.65 17.68 1.08
CA PRO A 5 -13.23 17.67 0.67
C PRO A 5 -12.33 18.60 1.52
N ASP A 6 -12.93 19.56 2.23
CA ASP A 6 -12.24 20.51 3.10
C ASP A 6 -11.55 19.84 4.31
N THR A 7 -12.06 18.71 4.81
CA THR A 7 -11.44 18.02 5.96
C THR A 7 -10.14 17.31 5.60
N LEU A 8 -9.93 16.98 4.33
CA LEU A 8 -8.72 16.30 3.85
C LEU A 8 -7.58 17.32 3.62
N LEU A 9 -7.94 18.55 3.26
CA LEU A 9 -7.02 19.69 3.23
C LEU A 9 -6.61 20.10 4.65
N SER A 10 -7.56 20.17 5.59
CA SER A 10 -7.27 20.65 6.97
C SER A 10 -6.28 19.76 7.74
N VAL A 11 -6.30 18.43 7.53
CA VAL A 11 -5.39 17.49 8.19
C VAL A 11 -3.96 17.55 7.60
N LEU A 12 -3.83 17.86 6.30
CA LEU A 12 -2.53 18.14 5.68
C LEU A 12 -2.00 19.53 6.04
N GLU A 13 -2.89 20.50 6.27
CA GLU A 13 -2.55 21.85 6.75
C GLU A 13 -2.01 21.82 8.18
N LEU A 14 -2.59 21.00 9.08
CA LEU A 14 -2.16 20.88 10.47
C LEU A 14 -0.68 20.48 10.64
N ASN A 15 -0.20 19.54 9.83
CA ASN A 15 1.20 19.08 9.86
C ASN A 15 2.15 20.05 9.11
N GLN A 16 1.62 20.84 8.17
CA GLN A 16 2.38 21.91 7.52
C GLN A 16 2.57 23.12 8.43
N ASP A 17 1.58 23.45 9.25
CA ASP A 17 1.63 24.62 10.12
C ASP A 17 2.57 24.45 11.32
N GLU A 18 2.77 23.22 11.82
CA GLU A 18 3.79 22.92 12.83
C GLU A 18 5.23 22.97 12.28
N LEU A 19 5.45 22.51 11.03
CA LEU A 19 6.79 22.49 10.42
C LEU A 19 7.17 23.80 9.71
N ILE A 20 6.19 24.67 9.41
CA ILE A 20 6.35 25.86 8.55
C ILE A 20 5.75 27.09 9.23
N THR A 21 6.39 27.53 10.31
CA THR A 21 5.97 28.67 11.13
C THR A 21 5.95 30.02 10.40
N SER A 22 6.70 30.17 9.30
CA SER A 22 6.83 31.42 8.55
C SER A 22 6.07 31.41 7.21
N ARG A 23 5.31 32.48 6.92
CA ARG A 23 4.59 32.70 5.65
C ARG A 23 5.50 32.54 4.43
N TRP A 24 6.76 32.98 4.53
CA TRP A 24 7.74 32.84 3.46
C TRP A 24 8.16 31.39 3.20
N ARG A 25 8.29 30.59 4.25
CA ARG A 25 8.60 29.17 4.10
C ARG A 25 7.41 28.41 3.49
N ARG A 26 6.16 28.80 3.81
CA ARG A 26 4.96 28.21 3.19
C ARG A 26 4.90 28.51 1.70
N PHE A 27 5.13 29.78 1.32
CA PHE A 27 5.20 30.16 -0.08
C PHE A 27 6.33 29.44 -0.83
N ALA A 28 7.54 29.42 -0.28
CA ALA A 28 8.68 28.74 -0.90
C ALA A 28 8.45 27.24 -1.05
N PHE A 29 7.87 26.59 -0.04
CA PHE A 29 7.52 25.17 -0.09
C PHE A 29 6.44 24.88 -1.14
N GLN A 30 5.39 25.70 -1.19
CA GLN A 30 4.32 25.56 -2.19
C GLN A 30 4.84 25.79 -3.61
N ALA A 31 5.69 26.80 -3.81
CA ALA A 31 6.34 27.08 -5.09
C ALA A 31 7.26 25.91 -5.51
N MET A 32 8.08 25.40 -4.59
CA MET A 32 8.92 24.22 -4.85
C MET A 32 8.09 22.98 -5.19
N ARG A 33 7.00 22.74 -4.45
CA ARG A 33 6.08 21.61 -4.72
C ARG A 33 5.40 21.75 -6.07
N MET A 34 4.97 22.95 -6.44
CA MET A 34 4.40 23.20 -7.76
C MET A 34 5.44 22.99 -8.86
N LEU A 35 6.66 23.50 -8.70
CA LEU A 35 7.75 23.30 -9.65
C LEU A 35 8.10 21.83 -9.81
N ALA A 36 8.20 21.06 -8.72
CA ALA A 36 8.50 19.63 -8.77
C ALA A 36 7.37 18.80 -9.40
N ARG A 37 6.11 19.20 -9.24
CA ARG A 37 4.95 18.54 -9.88
C ARG A 37 4.81 18.93 -11.35
N ALA A 38 5.13 20.18 -11.68
CA ALA A 38 5.03 20.70 -13.03
C ALA A 38 6.25 20.37 -13.88
N SER A 39 7.41 20.04 -13.29
CA SER A 39 8.63 19.77 -14.06
C SER A 39 8.48 18.66 -15.10
N PRO A 40 7.81 17.52 -14.85
CA PRO A 40 7.65 16.49 -15.88
C PRO A 40 6.76 16.98 -17.03
N ALA A 41 5.65 17.65 -16.70
CA ALA A 41 4.71 18.17 -17.69
C ALA A 41 5.30 19.31 -18.52
N LEU A 42 5.94 20.29 -17.87
CA LEU A 42 6.59 21.42 -18.53
C LEU A 42 7.68 20.95 -19.49
N VAL A 43 8.43 19.91 -19.13
CA VAL A 43 9.53 19.43 -19.98
C VAL A 43 9.02 18.52 -21.11
N ILE A 44 8.02 17.64 -20.87
CA ILE A 44 7.42 16.81 -21.93
C ILE A 44 6.64 17.68 -22.94
N TYR A 45 5.75 18.54 -22.46
CA TYR A 45 4.93 19.38 -23.34
C TYR A 45 5.73 20.56 -23.89
N GLY A 46 6.64 21.14 -23.12
CA GLY A 46 7.53 22.21 -23.59
C GLY A 46 8.46 21.73 -24.71
N GLY A 47 9.03 20.52 -24.59
CA GLY A 47 9.86 19.93 -25.63
C GLY A 47 9.09 19.66 -26.93
N THR A 48 7.87 19.13 -26.83
CA THR A 48 7.02 18.86 -28.02
C THR A 48 6.53 20.15 -28.68
N ILE A 49 6.19 21.18 -27.91
CA ILE A 49 5.83 22.51 -28.43
C ILE A 49 7.04 23.16 -29.10
N SER A 50 8.23 23.14 -28.49
CA SER A 50 9.45 23.68 -29.10
C SER A 50 9.80 22.99 -30.42
N LEU A 51 9.62 21.66 -30.50
CA LEU A 51 9.77 20.88 -31.73
C LEU A 51 8.79 21.33 -32.82
N LEU A 52 7.51 21.48 -32.46
CA LEU A 52 6.47 21.94 -33.37
C LEU A 52 6.77 23.35 -33.92
N VAL A 53 7.19 24.27 -33.06
CA VAL A 53 7.59 25.64 -33.45
C VAL A 53 8.80 25.61 -34.40
N CYS A 54 9.81 24.79 -34.10
CA CYS A 54 10.99 24.64 -34.97
C CYS A 54 10.62 24.11 -36.36
N ALA A 55 9.68 23.16 -36.42
CA ALA A 55 9.18 22.60 -37.68
C ALA A 55 8.41 23.65 -38.51
N ILE A 56 7.51 24.42 -37.87
CA ILE A 56 6.73 25.48 -38.52
C ILE A 56 7.64 26.59 -39.06
N CYS A 57 8.63 27.02 -38.27
CA CYS A 57 9.56 28.08 -38.64
C CYS A 57 10.66 27.65 -39.63
N GLN A 58 10.64 26.39 -40.10
CA GLN A 58 11.68 25.81 -40.97
C GLN A 58 13.11 26.06 -40.46
N TYR A 59 13.29 26.01 -39.14
CA TYR A 59 14.58 26.30 -38.54
C TYR A 59 15.56 25.16 -38.82
N ARG A 60 16.57 25.43 -39.67
CA ARG A 60 17.57 24.43 -40.13
C ARG A 60 18.28 23.69 -39.00
N TRP A 61 18.45 24.31 -37.84
CA TRP A 61 19.08 23.70 -36.66
C TRP A 61 18.08 23.20 -35.62
N GLY A 62 16.78 23.20 -35.93
CA GLY A 62 15.72 22.84 -35.01
C GLY A 62 15.80 21.40 -34.52
N VAL A 63 16.27 20.48 -35.38
CA VAL A 63 16.51 19.09 -35.00
C VAL A 63 17.63 18.98 -33.96
N LEU A 64 18.73 19.72 -34.12
CA LEU A 64 19.82 19.73 -33.14
C LEU A 64 19.34 20.30 -31.80
N LEU A 65 18.63 21.43 -31.84
CA LEU A 65 18.06 22.06 -30.65
C LEU A 65 17.15 21.08 -29.89
N ALA A 66 16.25 20.41 -30.61
CA ALA A 66 15.34 19.44 -30.03
C ALA A 66 16.05 18.22 -29.43
N LEU A 67 17.08 17.69 -30.11
CA LEU A 67 17.89 16.60 -29.58
C LEU A 67 18.60 17.03 -28.28
N THR A 68 19.20 18.22 -28.24
CA THR A 68 19.78 18.74 -26.98
C THR A 68 18.75 18.85 -25.87
N LEU A 69 17.57 19.43 -26.12
CA LEU A 69 16.51 19.57 -25.12
C LEU A 69 16.03 18.20 -24.61
N PHE A 70 15.89 17.21 -25.51
CA PHE A 70 15.54 15.84 -25.15
C PHE A 70 16.64 15.16 -24.31
N THR A 71 17.93 15.35 -24.65
CA THR A 71 19.04 14.81 -23.85
C THR A 71 19.07 15.42 -22.44
N PHE A 72 18.87 16.74 -22.31
CA PHE A 72 18.75 17.39 -21.00
C PHE A 72 17.55 16.90 -20.20
N TYR A 73 16.42 16.62 -20.85
CA TYR A 73 15.25 16.00 -20.21
C TYR A 73 15.56 14.61 -19.66
N MET A 74 16.11 13.73 -20.49
CA MET A 74 16.45 12.38 -20.07
C MET A 74 17.48 12.41 -18.94
N LEU A 75 18.45 13.33 -18.99
CA LEU A 75 19.40 13.54 -17.90
C LEU A 75 18.70 13.98 -16.60
N HIS A 76 17.80 14.97 -16.65
CA HIS A 76 17.04 15.42 -15.48
C HIS A 76 16.20 14.29 -14.86
N LEU A 77 15.53 13.50 -15.70
CA LEU A 77 14.73 12.35 -15.29
C LEU A 77 15.62 11.30 -14.61
N CYS A 78 16.75 10.94 -15.22
CA CYS A 78 17.72 10.01 -14.65
C CYS A 78 18.29 10.48 -13.31
N VAL A 79 18.69 11.76 -13.20
CA VAL A 79 19.20 12.34 -11.94
C VAL A 79 18.12 12.32 -10.86
N THR A 80 16.88 12.67 -11.21
CA THR A 80 15.76 12.67 -10.27
C THR A 80 15.47 11.25 -9.77
N PHE A 81 15.40 10.26 -10.67
CA PHE A 81 15.27 8.85 -10.29
C PHE A 81 16.44 8.38 -9.43
N LEU A 82 17.67 8.77 -9.75
CA LEU A 82 18.85 8.41 -8.96
C LEU A 82 18.77 8.96 -7.54
N ILE A 83 18.39 10.23 -7.37
CA ILE A 83 18.24 10.85 -6.04
C ILE A 83 17.14 10.14 -5.24
N PHE A 84 15.96 9.92 -5.83
CA PHE A 84 14.86 9.24 -5.14
C PHE A 84 15.19 7.78 -4.81
N ALA A 85 15.87 7.07 -5.71
CA ALA A 85 16.33 5.71 -5.46
C ALA A 85 17.37 5.69 -4.32
N ALA A 86 18.35 6.60 -4.32
CA ALA A 86 19.35 6.68 -3.27
C ALA A 86 18.71 7.01 -1.91
N VAL A 87 17.81 8.00 -1.85
CA VAL A 87 17.07 8.35 -0.63
C VAL A 87 16.18 7.18 -0.18
N GLY A 88 15.45 6.55 -1.09
CA GLY A 88 14.61 5.39 -0.80
C GLY A 88 15.43 4.24 -0.20
N LEU A 89 16.55 3.92 -0.81
CA LEU A 89 17.45 2.86 -0.36
C LEU A 89 18.06 3.19 1.02
N MET A 90 18.51 4.42 1.24
CA MET A 90 18.99 4.86 2.56
C MET A 90 17.90 4.73 3.63
N ARG A 91 16.64 5.06 3.31
CA ARG A 91 15.51 4.92 4.24
C ARG A 91 15.20 3.46 4.55
N VAL A 92 15.23 2.57 3.55
CA VAL A 92 15.04 1.13 3.74
C VAL A 92 16.17 0.55 4.61
N PHE A 93 17.44 0.91 4.34
CA PHE A 93 18.56 0.46 5.16
C PHE A 93 18.54 0.97 6.59
N HIS A 94 18.07 2.20 6.80
CA HIS A 94 17.91 2.73 8.14
C HIS A 94 16.77 2.00 8.86
N ALA A 95 15.63 1.82 8.19
CA ALA A 95 14.48 1.11 8.72
C ALA A 95 14.78 -0.36 9.05
N SER A 96 15.59 -1.07 8.25
CA SER A 96 15.90 -2.48 8.53
C SER A 96 16.77 -2.68 9.78
N LYS A 97 17.62 -1.70 10.08
CA LYS A 97 18.47 -1.69 11.28
C LYS A 97 17.72 -1.34 12.56
N GLU A 98 16.59 -0.62 12.44
CA GLU A 98 15.80 -0.20 13.58
C GLU A 98 15.17 -1.39 14.31
N ASP A 99 15.03 -1.28 15.62
CA ASP A 99 14.23 -2.19 16.44
C ASP A 99 12.80 -1.65 16.54
N TRP A 100 11.96 -2.08 15.61
CA TRP A 100 10.57 -1.63 15.53
C TRP A 100 9.73 -2.15 16.69
N ALA A 101 10.01 -3.35 17.20
CA ALA A 101 9.33 -3.90 18.37
C ALA A 101 9.57 -3.04 19.62
N ALA A 102 10.82 -2.61 19.86
CA ALA A 102 11.14 -1.72 20.97
C ALA A 102 10.44 -0.36 20.83
N ARG A 103 10.41 0.21 19.61
CA ARG A 103 9.71 1.48 19.35
C ARG A 103 8.21 1.36 19.50
N ALA A 104 7.62 0.26 19.05
CA ALA A 104 6.20 -0.04 19.22
C ALA A 104 5.86 -0.16 20.72
N ALA A 105 6.69 -0.83 21.50
CA ALA A 105 6.51 -0.94 22.96
C ALA A 105 6.60 0.43 23.66
N ALA A 106 7.49 1.32 23.21
CA ALA A 106 7.65 2.66 23.77
C ALA A 106 6.45 3.60 23.52
N LEU A 107 5.57 3.28 22.56
CA LEU A 107 4.34 4.03 22.30
C LEU A 107 3.19 3.65 23.24
N GLN A 108 3.34 2.62 24.10
CA GLN A 108 2.29 2.24 25.03
C GLN A 108 2.00 3.40 26.00
N PRO A 109 0.73 3.83 26.15
CA PRO A 109 0.39 4.93 27.04
C PRO A 109 0.75 4.59 28.49
N ALA A 110 1.34 5.55 29.19
CA ALA A 110 1.83 5.40 30.57
C ALA A 110 0.73 5.39 31.65
N SER A 111 -0.55 5.28 31.29
CA SER A 111 -1.64 5.36 32.27
C SER A 111 -2.91 4.69 31.80
N ASN A 112 -3.51 3.93 32.72
CA ASN A 112 -4.90 3.47 32.70
C ASN A 112 -5.84 4.59 32.22
N ALA A 113 -6.54 4.41 31.11
CA ALA A 113 -7.71 5.21 30.78
C ALA A 113 -8.62 4.41 29.85
N ASP A 114 -9.86 4.24 30.30
CA ASP A 114 -10.95 3.47 29.73
C ASP A 114 -11.57 4.11 28.47
N ASP A 115 -10.75 4.72 27.60
CA ASP A 115 -11.22 5.32 26.35
C ASP A 115 -11.09 4.29 25.21
N GLU A 116 -12.20 3.95 24.55
CA GLU A 116 -12.27 3.02 23.41
C GLU A 116 -11.39 3.42 22.19
N GLU A 117 -10.77 4.60 22.22
CA GLU A 117 -9.98 5.15 21.11
C GLU A 117 -8.47 4.81 21.15
N ASP A 118 -7.94 4.30 22.26
CA ASP A 118 -6.51 3.99 22.39
C ASP A 118 -6.18 2.57 21.90
N ILE A 119 -5.90 2.47 20.60
CA ILE A 119 -5.41 1.23 19.97
C ILE A 119 -3.97 0.97 20.41
N THR A 120 -3.74 -0.14 21.10
CA THR A 120 -2.38 -0.56 21.46
C THR A 120 -1.74 -1.40 20.36
N THR A 121 -0.42 -1.55 20.42
CA THR A 121 0.33 -2.35 19.45
C THR A 121 0.00 -3.84 19.48
N ARG A 122 -0.60 -4.33 20.59
CA ARG A 122 -1.04 -5.72 20.73
C ARG A 122 -2.38 -5.99 20.06
N ASP A 123 -3.20 -4.97 19.90
CA ASP A 123 -4.56 -5.11 19.38
C ASP A 123 -4.60 -5.16 17.85
N VAL A 124 -3.52 -4.74 17.18
CA VAL A 124 -3.47 -4.65 15.71
C VAL A 124 -3.42 -6.04 15.09
N LEU A 125 -4.43 -6.36 14.27
CA LEU A 125 -4.49 -7.57 13.46
C LEU A 125 -4.09 -7.22 12.01
N HIS A 126 -3.03 -7.83 11.52
CA HIS A 126 -2.64 -7.75 10.11
C HIS A 126 -3.28 -8.90 9.34
N VAL A 127 -3.95 -8.58 8.24
CA VAL A 127 -4.49 -9.59 7.33
C VAL A 127 -3.82 -9.43 5.97
N VAL A 128 -3.05 -10.44 5.57
CA VAL A 128 -2.33 -10.44 4.30
C VAL A 128 -3.15 -11.19 3.26
N MET A 129 -3.55 -10.51 2.20
CA MET A 129 -4.24 -11.10 1.06
C MET A 129 -3.24 -11.43 -0.06
N LEU A 130 -3.28 -12.68 -0.51
CA LEU A 130 -2.40 -13.24 -1.54
C LEU A 130 -3.25 -13.71 -2.73
N PRO A 131 -3.58 -12.84 -3.70
CA PRO A 131 -4.17 -13.26 -4.96
C PRO A 131 -3.17 -14.11 -5.75
N THR A 132 -3.55 -15.36 -6.04
CA THR A 132 -2.72 -16.34 -6.72
C THR A 132 -3.48 -16.97 -7.89
N PHE A 133 -2.79 -17.17 -9.01
CA PHE A 133 -3.31 -17.91 -10.15
C PHE A 133 -2.19 -18.65 -10.89
N CYS A 134 -2.26 -19.99 -10.90
CA CYS A 134 -1.26 -20.87 -11.50
C CYS A 134 0.17 -20.69 -10.94
N THR A 135 0.28 -20.17 -9.72
CA THR A 135 1.57 -19.97 -9.06
C THR A 135 2.07 -21.30 -8.48
N PRO A 136 3.35 -21.67 -8.69
CA PRO A 136 3.88 -22.91 -8.16
C PRO A 136 3.81 -22.95 -6.62
N LEU A 137 3.54 -24.13 -6.06
CA LEU A 137 3.45 -24.32 -4.61
C LEU A 137 4.72 -23.83 -3.90
N THR A 138 5.90 -24.07 -4.47
CA THR A 138 7.19 -23.65 -3.90
C THR A 138 7.34 -22.13 -3.76
N VAL A 139 6.71 -21.35 -4.65
CA VAL A 139 6.73 -19.88 -4.58
C VAL A 139 5.81 -19.42 -3.44
N LEU A 140 4.61 -20.01 -3.34
CA LEU A 140 3.69 -19.73 -2.23
C LEU A 140 4.30 -20.11 -0.88
N GLU A 141 4.96 -21.27 -0.80
CA GLU A 141 5.70 -21.71 0.38
C GLU A 141 6.81 -20.73 0.77
N HIS A 142 7.57 -20.21 -0.20
CA HIS A 142 8.60 -19.20 0.05
C HIS A 142 8.00 -17.91 0.61
N THR A 143 6.93 -17.41 -0.01
CA THR A 143 6.22 -16.20 0.44
C THR A 143 5.65 -16.37 1.86
N LEU A 144 4.98 -17.49 2.15
CA LEU A 144 4.49 -17.77 3.50
C LEU A 144 5.61 -17.97 4.51
N THR A 145 6.73 -18.59 4.12
CA THR A 145 7.91 -18.73 4.98
C THR A 145 8.49 -17.36 5.34
N SER A 146 8.52 -16.42 4.39
CA SER A 146 8.94 -15.04 4.61
C SER A 146 8.01 -14.33 5.61
N LEU A 147 6.69 -14.45 5.43
CA LEU A 147 5.69 -13.91 6.37
C LEU A 147 5.81 -14.52 7.78
N ALA A 148 6.12 -15.82 7.87
CA ALA A 148 6.30 -16.52 9.13
C ALA A 148 7.48 -16.01 9.97
N GLN A 149 8.41 -15.25 9.38
CA GLN A 149 9.52 -14.64 10.10
C GLN A 149 9.07 -13.47 11.00
N TYR A 150 7.84 -13.00 10.85
CA TYR A 150 7.28 -11.99 11.75
C TYR A 150 7.13 -12.54 13.18
N SER A 151 7.70 -11.82 14.14
CA SER A 151 7.80 -12.28 15.54
C SER A 151 6.46 -12.55 16.23
N GLN A 152 5.37 -11.90 15.79
CA GLN A 152 4.01 -12.07 16.34
C GLN A 152 3.05 -12.73 15.34
N ALA A 153 3.55 -13.51 14.37
CA ALA A 153 2.73 -14.10 13.30
C ALA A 153 1.52 -14.89 13.85
N LYS A 154 1.72 -15.72 14.88
CA LYS A 154 0.67 -16.56 15.46
C LYS A 154 -0.47 -15.76 16.12
N GLY A 155 -0.20 -14.58 16.64
CA GLY A 155 -1.18 -13.77 17.37
C GLY A 155 -1.79 -12.63 16.57
N GLN A 156 -1.08 -12.13 15.55
CA GLN A 156 -1.42 -10.86 14.90
C GLN A 156 -1.35 -10.89 13.38
N LEU A 157 -1.01 -12.03 12.76
CA LEU A 157 -0.92 -12.13 11.30
C LEU A 157 -1.86 -13.21 10.80
N ALA A 158 -2.90 -12.81 10.09
CA ALA A 158 -3.78 -13.69 9.35
C ALA A 158 -3.42 -13.66 7.86
N VAL A 159 -3.66 -14.77 7.18
CA VAL A 159 -3.37 -14.92 5.75
C VAL A 159 -4.63 -15.34 5.01
N CYS A 160 -4.94 -14.66 3.92
CA CYS A 160 -6.01 -14.98 2.99
C CYS A 160 -5.42 -15.37 1.63
N LEU A 161 -5.44 -16.66 1.31
CA LEU A 161 -5.03 -17.21 0.02
C LEU A 161 -6.19 -17.09 -0.97
N ALA A 162 -6.07 -16.19 -1.95
CA ALA A 162 -7.11 -15.90 -2.92
C ALA A 162 -6.85 -16.64 -4.22
N PHE A 163 -7.34 -17.87 -4.33
CA PHE A 163 -7.27 -18.71 -5.52
C PHE A 163 -8.39 -18.38 -6.52
N GLU A 164 -8.20 -18.80 -7.77
CA GLU A 164 -9.28 -18.84 -8.76
C GLU A 164 -9.79 -20.27 -8.95
N GLU A 165 -11.10 -20.45 -9.07
CA GLU A 165 -11.72 -21.78 -9.27
C GLU A 165 -11.26 -22.48 -10.56
N ARG A 166 -10.80 -21.71 -11.55
CA ARG A 166 -10.24 -22.23 -12.80
C ARG A 166 -8.85 -22.88 -12.64
N GLU A 167 -8.22 -22.76 -11.47
CA GLU A 167 -6.96 -23.44 -11.16
C GLU A 167 -7.27 -24.82 -10.56
N GLU A 168 -7.01 -25.88 -11.33
CA GLU A 168 -7.30 -27.27 -10.91
C GLU A 168 -6.56 -27.68 -9.63
N GLU A 169 -5.32 -27.20 -9.45
CA GLU A 169 -4.45 -27.54 -8.32
C GLU A 169 -4.73 -26.72 -7.05
N ALA A 170 -5.67 -25.75 -7.09
CA ALA A 170 -5.84 -24.76 -6.02
C ALA A 170 -6.16 -25.41 -4.66
N GLN A 171 -7.05 -26.40 -4.64
CA GLN A 171 -7.44 -27.11 -3.41
C GLN A 171 -6.31 -27.95 -2.83
N GLU A 172 -5.49 -28.57 -3.68
CA GLU A 172 -4.34 -29.36 -3.23
C GLU A 172 -3.25 -28.46 -2.64
N LYS A 173 -3.00 -27.31 -3.27
CA LYS A 173 -2.09 -26.28 -2.77
C LYS A 173 -2.57 -25.71 -1.44
N GLU A 174 -3.84 -25.32 -1.36
CA GLU A 174 -4.46 -24.85 -0.10
C GLU A 174 -4.23 -25.83 1.03
N LYS A 175 -4.57 -27.11 0.82
CA LYS A 175 -4.45 -28.14 1.84
C LYS A 175 -2.99 -28.31 2.29
N SER A 176 -2.05 -28.30 1.35
CA SER A 176 -0.62 -28.43 1.62
C SER A 176 -0.09 -27.25 2.43
N LEU A 177 -0.42 -26.01 2.02
CA LEU A 177 0.00 -24.79 2.71
C LEU A 177 -0.64 -24.69 4.10
N ARG A 178 -1.93 -24.99 4.22
CA ARG A 178 -2.63 -24.94 5.51
C ARG A 178 -2.07 -25.97 6.49
N GLN A 179 -1.68 -27.15 6.01
CA GLN A 179 -1.02 -28.15 6.85
C GLN A 179 0.40 -27.71 7.26
N MET A 180 1.17 -27.12 6.34
CA MET A 180 2.53 -26.66 6.62
C MET A 180 2.59 -25.51 7.63
N PHE A 181 1.60 -24.61 7.61
CA PHE A 181 1.58 -23.39 8.41
C PHE A 181 0.45 -23.34 9.46
N ALA A 182 -0.15 -24.50 9.79
CA ALA A 182 -1.32 -24.59 10.67
C ALA A 182 -1.18 -23.88 12.02
N ASP A 183 0.04 -23.84 12.56
CA ASP A 183 0.36 -23.32 13.89
C ASP A 183 1.18 -22.02 13.87
N THR A 184 1.35 -21.42 12.69
CA THR A 184 2.27 -20.30 12.43
C THR A 184 1.57 -18.94 12.42
N PHE A 185 0.36 -18.88 11.86
CA PHE A 185 -0.42 -17.65 11.68
C PHE A 185 -1.65 -17.64 12.61
N PHE A 186 -2.25 -16.46 12.81
CA PHE A 186 -3.50 -16.32 13.55
C PHE A 186 -4.63 -17.14 12.90
N PHE A 187 -4.75 -17.04 11.58
CA PHE A 187 -5.48 -18.01 10.76
C PHE A 187 -4.97 -18.00 9.32
N ILE A 188 -5.27 -19.07 8.60
CA ILE A 188 -5.14 -19.14 7.14
C ILE A 188 -6.52 -19.46 6.58
N HIS A 189 -7.04 -18.54 5.77
CA HIS A 189 -8.30 -18.70 5.06
C HIS A 189 -8.03 -18.74 3.56
N ALA A 190 -8.82 -19.51 2.82
CA ALA A 190 -8.69 -19.59 1.37
C ALA A 190 -10.03 -19.32 0.69
N THR A 191 -9.97 -18.52 -0.36
CA THR A 191 -11.13 -18.13 -1.16
C THR A 191 -10.93 -18.58 -2.59
N TYR A 192 -12.02 -18.94 -3.26
CA TYR A 192 -12.00 -19.38 -4.65
C TYR A 192 -12.89 -18.46 -5.47
N HIS A 193 -12.29 -17.64 -6.35
CA HIS A 193 -13.04 -16.76 -7.24
C HIS A 193 -13.70 -17.57 -8.36
N PRO A 194 -15.04 -17.52 -8.50
CA PRO A 194 -15.75 -18.35 -9.47
C PRO A 194 -15.45 -17.94 -10.90
N SER A 195 -15.36 -18.94 -11.77
CA SER A 195 -15.06 -18.73 -13.20
C SER A 195 -16.23 -18.16 -14.00
N ASN A 196 -17.47 -18.36 -13.53
CA ASN A 196 -18.71 -18.14 -14.29
C ASN A 196 -19.63 -17.04 -13.70
N LEU A 197 -19.06 -15.96 -13.16
CA LEU A 197 -19.87 -14.84 -12.66
C LEU A 197 -20.42 -13.99 -13.84
N PRO A 198 -21.75 -13.77 -13.92
CA PRO A 198 -22.32 -12.93 -14.97
C PRO A 198 -21.81 -11.48 -14.81
N ASN A 199 -21.32 -10.89 -15.89
CA ASN A 199 -20.73 -9.54 -15.94
C ASN A 199 -19.43 -9.32 -15.14
N HIS A 200 -18.73 -10.38 -14.72
CA HIS A 200 -17.43 -10.26 -14.06
C HIS A 200 -16.32 -10.74 -14.99
N LEU A 201 -15.34 -9.87 -15.26
CA LEU A 201 -14.16 -10.26 -16.04
C LEU A 201 -13.21 -11.03 -15.12
N PRO A 202 -12.76 -12.26 -15.47
CA PRO A 202 -11.73 -12.94 -14.71
C PRO A 202 -10.43 -12.14 -14.77
N GLY A 203 -9.73 -12.08 -13.63
CA GLY A 203 -8.48 -11.33 -13.51
C GLY A 203 -8.15 -11.00 -12.05
N LYS A 204 -6.89 -10.61 -11.82
CA LYS A 204 -6.34 -10.34 -10.48
C LYS A 204 -7.21 -9.41 -9.63
N SER A 205 -7.64 -8.27 -10.18
CA SER A 205 -8.48 -7.31 -9.46
C SER A 205 -9.86 -7.87 -9.08
N SER A 206 -10.42 -8.73 -9.92
CA SER A 206 -11.72 -9.38 -9.68
C SER A 206 -11.61 -10.42 -8.58
N ASN A 207 -10.52 -11.20 -8.60
CA ASN A 207 -10.19 -12.16 -7.55
C ASN A 207 -9.95 -11.45 -6.20
N GLU A 208 -9.16 -10.37 -6.18
CA GLU A 208 -8.93 -9.57 -4.98
C GLU A 208 -10.25 -9.03 -4.37
N CYS A 209 -11.15 -8.51 -5.20
CA CYS A 209 -12.44 -7.99 -4.75
C CYS A 209 -13.31 -9.10 -4.14
N TRP A 210 -13.37 -10.25 -4.79
CA TRP A 210 -14.11 -11.41 -4.30
C TRP A 210 -13.53 -11.93 -2.99
N ALA A 211 -12.21 -12.12 -2.93
CA ALA A 211 -11.50 -12.58 -1.75
C ALA A 211 -11.71 -11.61 -0.57
N PHE A 212 -11.70 -10.30 -0.82
CA PHE A 212 -11.97 -9.30 0.21
C PHE A 212 -13.38 -9.46 0.80
N GLN A 213 -14.39 -9.66 -0.04
CA GLN A 213 -15.77 -9.86 0.43
C GLN A 213 -15.91 -11.14 1.26
N GLN A 214 -15.28 -12.24 0.82
CA GLN A 214 -15.31 -13.50 1.57
C GLN A 214 -14.53 -13.37 2.89
N LEU A 215 -13.37 -12.71 2.87
CA LEU A 215 -12.58 -12.45 4.06
C LEU A 215 -13.36 -11.61 5.09
N CYS A 216 -14.09 -10.58 4.66
CA CYS A 216 -14.93 -9.81 5.58
C CYS A 216 -16.00 -10.67 6.25
N ARG A 217 -16.65 -11.56 5.48
CA ARG A 217 -17.64 -12.51 6.04
C ARG A 217 -16.99 -13.48 7.01
N GLU A 218 -15.84 -14.03 6.66
CA GLU A 218 -15.10 -14.94 7.53
C GLU A 218 -14.71 -14.26 8.85
N LEU A 219 -14.21 -13.02 8.79
CA LEU A 219 -13.86 -12.23 9.98
C LEU A 219 -15.09 -12.04 10.89
N GLU A 220 -16.24 -11.68 10.32
CA GLU A 220 -17.47 -11.44 11.08
C GLU A 220 -18.08 -12.73 11.64
N GLU A 221 -18.27 -13.74 10.80
CA GLU A 221 -19.01 -14.96 11.14
C GLU A 221 -18.19 -15.91 12.02
N VAL A 222 -16.90 -16.10 11.71
CA VAL A 222 -16.05 -17.10 12.39
C VAL A 222 -15.27 -16.46 13.55
N TYR A 223 -14.64 -15.32 13.31
CA TYR A 223 -13.75 -14.69 14.29
C TYR A 223 -14.45 -13.61 15.13
N GLN A 224 -15.69 -13.24 14.82
CA GLN A 224 -16.45 -12.19 15.49
C GLN A 224 -15.71 -10.83 15.48
N ILE A 225 -14.95 -10.59 14.41
CA ILE A 225 -14.21 -9.35 14.15
C ILE A 225 -14.97 -8.58 13.08
N MET A 226 -15.44 -7.38 13.42
CA MET A 226 -16.14 -6.53 12.47
C MET A 226 -15.18 -6.04 11.38
N PRO A 227 -15.54 -6.09 10.09
CA PRO A 227 -14.69 -5.59 9.00
C PRO A 227 -14.31 -4.11 9.14
N GLU A 228 -15.13 -3.32 9.83
CA GLU A 228 -14.87 -1.91 10.13
C GLU A 228 -13.99 -1.67 11.36
N ASP A 229 -13.56 -2.72 12.07
CA ASP A 229 -12.72 -2.58 13.26
C ASP A 229 -11.43 -1.81 12.90
N PRO A 230 -11.18 -0.66 13.54
CA PRO A 230 -10.01 0.17 13.26
C PRO A 230 -8.68 -0.49 13.64
N ARG A 231 -8.69 -1.69 14.25
CA ARG A 231 -7.50 -2.47 14.59
C ARG A 231 -7.08 -3.43 13.47
N VAL A 232 -7.93 -3.65 12.47
CA VAL A 232 -7.65 -4.56 11.35
C VAL A 232 -6.95 -3.82 10.21
N VAL A 233 -5.77 -4.29 9.83
CA VAL A 233 -4.97 -3.74 8.72
C VAL A 233 -4.84 -4.78 7.62
N ILE A 234 -5.49 -4.52 6.49
CA ILE A 234 -5.45 -5.43 5.34
C ILE A 234 -4.32 -4.99 4.39
N THR A 235 -3.40 -5.91 4.12
CA THR A 235 -2.28 -5.71 3.19
C THR A 235 -2.42 -6.68 2.03
N VAL A 236 -2.53 -6.17 0.80
CA VAL A 236 -2.51 -7.00 -0.41
C VAL A 236 -1.07 -7.04 -0.91
N ILE A 237 -0.52 -8.24 -1.11
CA ILE A 237 0.82 -8.43 -1.66
C ILE A 237 0.77 -9.40 -2.83
N ASP A 238 1.79 -9.36 -3.70
CA ASP A 238 1.93 -10.34 -4.78
C ASP A 238 2.34 -11.70 -4.18
N ASP A 239 1.96 -12.78 -4.86
CA ASP A 239 2.19 -14.16 -4.42
C ASP A 239 3.67 -14.60 -4.45
N ASP A 240 4.54 -13.80 -5.08
CA ASP A 240 6.00 -13.93 -5.11
C ASP A 240 6.72 -12.85 -4.25
N SER A 241 6.00 -12.14 -3.39
CA SER A 241 6.56 -11.09 -2.55
C SER A 241 7.40 -11.63 -1.39
N ASP A 242 8.65 -11.18 -1.28
CA ASP A 242 9.52 -11.44 -0.12
C ASP A 242 9.52 -10.24 0.83
N MET A 243 8.91 -10.43 2.01
CA MET A 243 8.69 -9.38 3.00
C MET A 243 9.75 -9.44 4.09
N HIS A 244 10.34 -8.29 4.42
CA HIS A 244 11.30 -8.24 5.52
C HIS A 244 10.62 -8.63 6.85
N SER A 245 11.27 -9.46 7.68
CA SER A 245 10.72 -9.96 8.95
C SER A 245 10.17 -8.89 9.89
N LYS A 246 10.81 -7.72 9.91
CA LYS A 246 10.39 -6.54 10.70
C LYS A 246 9.31 -5.65 10.04
N TYR A 247 8.78 -6.01 8.87
CA TYR A 247 7.83 -5.18 8.14
C TYR A 247 6.57 -4.91 8.96
N PHE A 248 5.95 -5.96 9.51
CA PHE A 248 4.71 -5.82 10.28
C PHE A 248 4.94 -5.13 11.63
N GLU A 249 6.13 -5.25 12.23
CA GLU A 249 6.51 -4.48 13.42
C GLU A 249 6.55 -2.97 13.11
N ALA A 250 7.21 -2.61 12.00
CA ALA A 250 7.27 -1.22 11.53
C ALA A 250 5.89 -0.68 11.18
N LEU A 251 5.06 -1.50 10.52
CA LEU A 251 3.69 -1.16 10.15
C LEU A 251 2.84 -0.90 11.39
N THR A 252 2.87 -1.79 12.38
CA THR A 252 2.18 -1.61 13.67
C THR A 252 2.62 -0.32 14.36
N HIS A 253 3.93 -0.08 14.47
CA HIS A 253 4.45 1.15 15.07
C HIS A 253 3.92 2.40 14.35
N HIS A 254 4.00 2.44 13.01
CA HIS A 254 3.53 3.58 12.24
C HIS A 254 2.01 3.74 12.26
N PHE A 255 1.27 2.64 12.34
CA PHE A 255 -0.18 2.64 12.43
C PHE A 255 -0.68 3.17 13.77
N VAL A 256 -0.09 2.72 14.87
CA VAL A 256 -0.43 3.20 16.23
C VAL A 256 0.02 4.65 16.41
N ALA A 257 1.24 5.00 15.96
CA ALA A 257 1.72 6.38 16.00
C ALA A 257 0.91 7.33 15.09
N ALA A 258 0.22 6.81 14.07
CA ALA A 258 -0.70 7.59 13.29
C ALA A 258 -1.97 7.85 14.10
N GLY A 259 -2.37 9.11 14.23
CA GLY A 259 -3.66 9.45 14.86
C GLY A 259 -4.87 8.88 14.11
N PRO A 260 -6.07 8.86 14.74
CA PRO A 260 -7.27 8.20 14.20
C PRO A 260 -7.62 8.60 12.76
N SER A 261 -7.46 9.88 12.41
CA SER A 261 -7.76 10.40 11.07
C SER A 261 -6.84 9.86 9.97
N ARG A 262 -5.60 9.46 10.29
CA ARG A 262 -4.67 8.86 9.32
C ARG A 262 -4.84 7.35 9.18
N ARG A 263 -5.26 6.65 10.22
CA ARG A 263 -5.47 5.19 10.21
C ARG A 263 -6.51 4.78 9.16
N GLN A 264 -7.56 5.58 8.99
CA GLN A 264 -8.60 5.35 7.97
C GLN A 264 -8.11 5.55 6.53
N MET A 265 -6.97 6.22 6.34
CA MET A 265 -6.42 6.62 5.03
C MET A 265 -5.40 5.61 4.50
N THR A 266 -4.85 4.76 5.36
CA THR A 266 -4.00 3.60 5.01
C THR A 266 -4.77 2.42 4.40
N GLN A 267 -6.09 2.53 4.26
CA GLN A 267 -6.89 1.67 3.38
C GLN A 267 -6.63 2.11 1.92
N GLY A 268 -5.61 1.52 1.30
CA GLY A 268 -5.18 1.79 -0.07
C GLY A 268 -6.15 1.31 -1.15
N GLN A 269 -7.46 1.56 -1.02
CA GLN A 269 -8.45 1.59 -2.10
C GLN A 269 -9.66 2.39 -1.58
N ARG A 270 -10.17 3.31 -2.41
CA ARG A 270 -11.35 4.16 -2.13
C ARG A 270 -12.51 3.36 -1.51
N LYS A 271 -12.97 3.75 -0.30
CA LYS A 271 -14.28 3.36 0.27
C LYS A 271 -15.46 3.58 -0.69
N SER A 272 -15.33 4.45 -1.69
CA SER A 272 -16.40 4.77 -2.65
C SER A 272 -16.61 3.71 -3.74
N VAL A 273 -15.68 2.77 -3.96
CA VAL A 273 -15.85 1.70 -4.97
C VAL A 273 -16.52 0.47 -4.37
N LEU A 274 -16.20 0.13 -3.11
CA LEU A 274 -16.74 -1.05 -2.41
C LEU A 274 -18.23 -0.94 -2.05
N ARG A 275 -18.76 0.28 -1.81
CA ARG A 275 -20.19 0.46 -1.52
C ARG A 275 -21.12 0.18 -2.70
N ARG A 276 -20.60 0.08 -3.93
CA ARG A 276 -21.41 -0.28 -5.11
C ARG A 276 -21.49 -1.79 -5.36
N GLY A 277 -20.58 -2.58 -4.77
CA GLY A 277 -20.56 -4.04 -4.94
C GLY A 277 -21.38 -4.82 -3.90
N LEU A 278 -21.80 -4.18 -2.81
CA LEU A 278 -22.58 -4.81 -1.72
C LEU A 278 -24.11 -4.67 -1.89
N ASN A 279 -24.57 -3.98 -2.93
CA ASN A 279 -26.00 -3.71 -3.17
C ASN A 279 -26.55 -4.43 -4.42
N HIS A 280 -25.87 -5.45 -4.92
CA HIS A 280 -26.34 -6.28 -6.02
C HIS A 280 -26.13 -7.77 -5.75
#